data_AF-A0AAU9KY22-F1
#
_entry.id   AF-A0AAU9KY22-F1
#
_cell.length_a   1.000
_cell.length_b   1.000
_cell.length_c   1.000
_cell.angle_alpha   90.00
_cell.angle_beta   90.00
_cell.angle_gamma   90.00
#
_symmetry.space_group_name_H-M   'P 1'
#
loop_
_entity.id
_entity.type
_entity.pdbx_description
1 polymer ?
#
loop_
_entity_poly.entity_id
_entity_poly.type
_entity_poly.pdbx_seq_one_letter_code
_entity_poly.pdbx_strand_id
1 'polypeptide(L)'
;MMHQGWLLLGDLYESCMNVNNTKSSTADDVSIRFLSPVLEQIAATKTKMELSQLAGALSKAGPNLLTSLYVSPEYYLDRNQFGSTRDAFHAYVMELFRLVGLELRAAASRASAVVAFEQTLAPLFEQEEQSKDSAAPFSRLLQNLTAQDVSLVIKTPAFFDRAEMLVTGDSVTLNTLKAVLTYNYVDSYTTFLGEPFQQTSFSFFGRSLSGIEPDKYFARVRFDNTKAQLASQLVAQLQSSMRKNLEQVDWLDGPTRQAALEKLGNMTTLVGYSHSTEQYPIVLHGDASLAVNMRIIFTYKFNYSMARIGTTVNRTSSV
;
A
#
# COMPACT_ATOMS: atom_id res chain seq x y z
N MET A 1 24.25 21.48 -1.54
CA MET A 1 23.28 22.38 -2.21
C MET A 1 21.81 21.99 -1.99
N MET A 2 21.48 20.89 -1.29
CA MET A 2 20.08 20.49 -0.98
C MET A 2 19.47 21.13 0.29
N HIS A 3 20.24 21.91 1.07
CA HIS A 3 19.78 22.40 2.38
C HIS A 3 18.96 23.70 2.36
N GLN A 4 18.84 24.41 1.24
CA GLN A 4 18.03 25.63 1.20
C GLN A 4 16.65 25.33 0.60
N GLY A 5 15.67 25.13 1.48
CA GLY A 5 14.23 25.13 1.14
C GLY A 5 13.48 23.80 1.28
N TRP A 6 14.18 22.66 1.39
CA TRP A 6 13.56 21.31 1.41
C TRP A 6 14.06 20.46 2.58
N LEU A 7 13.96 20.98 3.81
CA LEU A 7 14.50 20.34 5.02
C LEU A 7 14.04 18.87 5.19
N LEU A 8 12.76 18.60 4.96
CA LEU A 8 12.20 17.24 5.01
C LEU A 8 12.85 16.27 4.02
N LEU A 9 13.17 16.74 2.82
CA LEU A 9 13.83 15.91 1.80
C LEU A 9 15.28 15.65 2.19
N GLY A 10 15.94 16.62 2.81
CA GLY A 10 17.27 16.46 3.39
C GLY A 10 17.30 15.40 4.49
N ASP A 11 16.45 15.52 5.51
CA ASP A 11 16.41 14.56 6.63
C ASP A 11 16.03 13.15 6.18
N LEU A 12 15.08 13.03 5.24
CA LEU A 12 14.72 11.74 4.65
C LEU A 12 15.88 11.14 3.85
N TYR A 13 16.56 11.94 3.02
CA TYR A 13 17.71 11.51 2.25
C TYR A 13 18.87 11.07 3.15
N GLU A 14 19.19 11.82 4.20
CA GLU A 14 20.24 11.46 5.16
C GLU A 14 19.88 10.15 5.89
N SER A 15 18.63 9.97 6.32
CA SER A 15 18.20 8.71 6.95
C SER A 15 18.27 7.51 6.00
N CYS A 16 18.06 7.72 4.69
CA CYS A 16 18.18 6.69 3.65
C CYS A 16 19.65 6.37 3.32
N MET A 17 20.50 7.39 3.25
CA MET A 17 21.92 7.26 2.88
C MET A 17 22.83 6.88 4.03
N ASN A 18 22.33 6.86 5.26
CA ASN A 18 23.07 6.43 6.45
C ASN A 18 23.30 4.90 6.47
N VAL A 19 24.17 4.45 5.56
CA VAL A 19 24.54 3.04 5.34
C VAL A 19 25.31 2.42 6.51
N ASN A 20 25.76 3.21 7.49
CA ASN A 20 26.45 2.72 8.68
C ASN A 20 25.55 1.89 9.60
N ASN A 21 24.22 1.92 9.40
CA ASN A 21 23.24 1.07 10.10
C ASN A 21 22.84 -0.21 9.33
N THR A 22 23.45 -0.51 8.17
CA THR A 22 22.91 -1.54 7.24
C THR A 22 23.86 -2.68 6.86
N LYS A 23 25.16 -2.59 7.18
CA LYS A 23 26.17 -3.61 6.79
C LYS A 23 26.26 -4.78 7.78
N SER A 24 25.17 -5.54 7.92
CA SER A 24 25.19 -6.79 8.69
C SER A 24 24.50 -7.90 7.90
N SER A 25 25.08 -9.10 7.90
CA SER A 25 24.45 -10.31 7.34
C SER A 25 23.39 -10.91 8.27
N THR A 26 23.22 -10.35 9.46
CA THR A 26 22.11 -10.63 10.39
C THR A 26 21.21 -9.40 10.48
N ALA A 27 19.93 -9.59 10.81
CA ALA A 27 19.04 -8.47 11.11
C ALA A 27 19.75 -7.49 12.06
N ASP A 28 19.89 -6.24 11.63
CA ASP A 28 20.62 -5.25 12.40
C ASP A 28 19.80 -4.83 13.63
N ASP A 29 20.48 -4.46 14.70
CA ASP A 29 19.83 -4.10 15.96
C ASP A 29 18.86 -2.91 15.81
N VAL A 30 19.06 -2.02 14.83
CA VAL A 30 18.18 -0.87 14.61
C VAL A 30 16.84 -1.33 14.03
N SER A 31 16.85 -2.24 13.06
CA SER A 31 15.65 -2.89 12.52
C SER A 31 14.88 -3.63 13.60
N ILE A 32 15.57 -4.42 14.43
CA ILE A 32 14.93 -5.17 15.52
C ILE A 32 14.34 -4.22 16.56
N ARG A 33 15.10 -3.21 17.02
CA ARG A 33 14.59 -2.19 17.96
C ARG A 33 13.36 -1.46 17.42
N PHE A 34 13.29 -1.21 16.11
CA PHE A 34 12.11 -0.61 15.49
C PHE A 34 10.88 -1.53 15.51
N LEU A 35 11.07 -2.81 15.21
CA LEU A 35 9.98 -3.78 15.08
C LEU A 35 9.47 -4.31 16.44
N SER A 36 10.37 -4.59 17.39
CA SER A 36 10.07 -5.31 18.63
C SER A 36 8.86 -4.79 19.42
N PRO A 37 8.66 -3.47 19.64
CA PRO A 37 7.54 -2.99 20.43
C PRO A 37 6.16 -3.40 19.89
N VAL A 38 6.01 -3.52 18.57
CA VAL A 38 4.76 -3.96 17.95
C VAL A 38 4.69 -5.49 17.94
N LEU A 39 5.79 -6.18 17.69
CA LEU A 39 5.85 -7.64 17.75
C LEU A 39 5.47 -8.18 19.14
N GLU A 40 5.92 -7.51 20.19
CA GLU A 40 5.56 -7.80 21.58
C GLU A 40 4.07 -7.58 21.84
N GLN A 41 3.49 -6.49 21.33
CA GLN A 41 2.04 -6.25 21.42
C GLN A 41 1.23 -7.35 20.71
N ILE A 42 1.63 -7.75 19.49
CA ILE A 42 0.98 -8.84 18.75
C ILE A 42 1.05 -10.14 19.57
N ALA A 43 2.23 -10.47 20.10
CA ALA A 43 2.45 -11.66 20.91
C ALA A 43 1.59 -11.65 22.19
N ALA A 44 1.42 -10.49 22.83
CA ALA A 44 0.70 -10.30 24.07
C ALA A 44 -0.83 -10.40 23.96
N THR A 45 -1.41 -10.23 22.76
CA THR A 45 -2.87 -10.33 22.58
C THR A 45 -3.40 -11.71 22.99
N LYS A 46 -4.52 -11.75 23.71
CA LYS A 46 -5.13 -12.97 24.25
C LYS A 46 -6.38 -13.40 23.51
N THR A 47 -6.99 -12.48 22.77
CA THR A 47 -8.23 -12.72 22.03
C THR A 47 -8.11 -12.23 20.59
N LYS A 48 -8.93 -12.79 19.70
CA LYS A 48 -9.04 -12.30 18.32
C LYS A 48 -9.52 -10.85 18.27
N MET A 49 -10.37 -10.45 19.21
CA MET A 49 -10.86 -9.07 19.32
C MET A 49 -9.71 -8.09 19.62
N GLU A 50 -8.87 -8.39 20.60
CA GLU A 50 -7.69 -7.58 20.93
C GLU A 50 -6.73 -7.49 19.74
N LEU A 51 -6.50 -8.61 19.04
CA LEU A 51 -5.66 -8.63 17.85
C LEU A 51 -6.24 -7.78 16.71
N SER A 52 -7.55 -7.83 16.47
CA SER A 52 -8.22 -7.01 15.46
C SER A 52 -8.18 -5.51 15.80
N GLN A 53 -8.30 -5.15 17.08
CA GLN A 53 -8.13 -3.77 17.54
C GLN A 53 -6.71 -3.26 17.31
N LEU A 54 -5.71 -4.08 17.65
CA LEU A 54 -4.30 -3.77 17.40
C LEU A 54 -4.04 -3.62 15.89
N ALA A 55 -4.56 -4.54 15.06
CA ALA A 55 -4.43 -4.45 13.61
C ALA A 55 -5.04 -3.15 13.05
N GLY A 56 -6.21 -2.75 13.57
CA GLY A 56 -6.83 -1.46 13.22
C GLY A 56 -5.95 -0.26 13.62
N ALA A 57 -5.37 -0.28 14.82
CA ALA A 57 -4.45 0.77 15.24
C ALA A 57 -3.18 0.83 14.34
N LEU A 58 -2.67 -0.34 13.95
CA LEU A 58 -1.46 -0.46 13.14
C LEU A 58 -1.66 0.00 11.70
N SER A 59 -2.85 -0.15 11.09
CA SER A 59 -3.03 0.23 9.68
C SER A 59 -2.87 1.72 9.40
N LYS A 60 -2.93 2.56 10.44
CA LYS A 60 -2.55 3.99 10.35
C LYS A 60 -1.09 4.17 9.94
N ALA A 61 -0.25 3.21 10.26
CA ALA A 61 1.19 3.23 10.08
C ALA A 61 1.68 2.29 8.96
N GLY A 62 0.80 1.83 8.06
CA GLY A 62 1.20 1.05 6.87
C GLY A 62 0.71 -0.40 6.78
N PRO A 63 0.75 -1.24 7.84
CA PRO A 63 0.36 -2.64 7.71
C PRO A 63 -1.15 -2.82 7.55
N ASN A 64 -1.53 -3.56 6.52
CA ASN A 64 -2.92 -3.97 6.30
C ASN A 64 -3.11 -5.42 6.79
N LEU A 65 -4.23 -5.72 7.45
CA LEU A 65 -4.52 -7.09 7.91
C LEU A 65 -5.21 -7.94 6.83
N LEU A 66 -6.20 -7.38 6.13
CA LEU A 66 -7.08 -8.11 5.21
C LEU A 66 -7.16 -7.51 3.80
N THR A 67 -6.58 -6.34 3.58
CA THR A 67 -6.66 -5.60 2.31
C THR A 67 -5.39 -5.70 1.47
N SER A 68 -4.35 -6.36 1.97
CA SER A 68 -3.12 -6.67 1.24
C SER A 68 -3.07 -8.16 0.93
N LEU A 69 -3.80 -8.59 -0.09
CA LEU A 69 -3.44 -9.82 -0.80
C LEU A 69 -2.24 -9.46 -1.67
N TYR A 70 -1.06 -9.91 -1.28
CA TYR A 70 0.20 -9.50 -1.94
C TYR A 70 0.44 -10.19 -3.28
N VAL A 71 -0.09 -11.39 -3.41
CA VAL A 71 -0.14 -12.12 -4.66
C VAL A 71 -1.57 -11.92 -5.16
N SER A 72 -1.75 -11.31 -6.35
CA SER A 72 -3.11 -11.05 -6.84
C SER A 72 -3.91 -12.36 -6.81
N PRO A 73 -5.20 -12.34 -6.43
CA PRO A 73 -6.04 -13.54 -6.38
C PRO A 73 -5.90 -14.42 -7.64
N GLU A 74 -5.73 -13.80 -8.80
CA GLU A 74 -5.46 -14.45 -10.09
C GLU A 74 -4.27 -15.42 -10.05
N TYR A 75 -3.20 -15.12 -9.32
CA TYR A 75 -2.05 -16.01 -9.15
C TYR A 75 -2.34 -17.22 -8.24
N TYR A 76 -3.21 -17.07 -7.24
CA TYR A 76 -3.68 -18.20 -6.45
C TYR A 76 -4.61 -19.13 -7.26
N LEU A 77 -5.17 -18.60 -8.36
CA LEU A 77 -6.10 -19.29 -9.24
C LEU A 77 -5.40 -19.93 -10.47
N ASP A 78 -4.22 -19.47 -10.88
CA ASP A 78 -3.38 -20.09 -11.93
C ASP A 78 -2.57 -21.29 -11.40
N ARG A 79 -3.14 -22.50 -11.53
CA ARG A 79 -2.52 -23.76 -11.06
C ARG A 79 -1.14 -24.06 -11.66
N ASN A 80 -0.77 -23.50 -12.80
CA ASN A 80 0.48 -23.85 -13.49
C ASN A 80 1.70 -23.16 -12.88
N GLN A 81 1.53 -21.95 -12.31
CA GLN A 81 2.60 -21.18 -11.67
C GLN A 81 2.47 -21.16 -10.14
N PHE A 82 1.31 -21.59 -9.63
CA PHE A 82 0.99 -21.56 -8.21
C PHE A 82 2.01 -22.28 -7.32
N GLY A 83 2.50 -23.46 -7.75
CA GLY A 83 3.40 -24.28 -6.94
C GLY A 83 4.73 -23.57 -6.62
N SER A 84 5.43 -23.08 -7.63
CA SER A 84 6.72 -22.40 -7.48
C SER A 84 6.58 -21.06 -6.76
N THR A 85 5.53 -20.28 -7.05
CA THR A 85 5.29 -19.00 -6.39
C THR A 85 4.92 -19.18 -4.92
N ARG A 86 4.10 -20.18 -4.60
CA ARG A 86 3.77 -20.55 -3.21
C ARG A 86 5.02 -20.94 -2.43
N ASP A 87 5.90 -21.76 -3.02
CA ASP A 87 7.11 -22.23 -2.35
C ASP A 87 8.11 -21.08 -2.14
N ALA A 88 8.26 -20.19 -3.13
CA ALA A 88 9.05 -18.97 -3.00
C ALA A 88 8.46 -18.01 -1.94
N PHE A 89 7.13 -17.90 -1.88
CA PHE A 89 6.44 -17.10 -0.87
C PHE A 89 6.60 -17.67 0.54
N HIS A 90 6.50 -19.00 0.69
CA HIS A 90 6.76 -19.68 1.95
C HIS A 90 8.19 -19.39 2.44
N ALA A 91 9.18 -19.54 1.56
CA ALA A 91 10.58 -19.25 1.87
C ALA A 91 10.79 -17.79 2.29
N TYR A 92 10.16 -16.85 1.59
CA TYR A 92 10.18 -15.43 1.93
C TYR A 92 9.64 -15.17 3.34
N VAL A 93 8.42 -15.64 3.63
CA VAL A 93 7.77 -15.45 4.93
C VAL A 93 8.58 -16.12 6.05
N MET A 94 9.13 -17.31 5.80
CA MET A 94 9.98 -18.03 6.76
C MET A 94 11.23 -17.21 7.10
N GLU A 95 11.88 -16.63 6.10
CA GLU A 95 13.09 -15.84 6.32
C GLU A 95 12.78 -14.55 7.09
N LEU A 96 11.68 -13.87 6.80
CA LEU A 96 11.23 -12.73 7.62
C LEU A 96 11.05 -13.12 9.09
N PHE A 97 10.46 -14.28 9.37
CA PHE A 97 10.33 -14.78 10.73
C PHE A 97 11.68 -15.10 11.38
N ARG A 98 12.64 -15.65 10.63
CA ARG A 98 14.00 -15.87 11.14
C ARG A 98 14.70 -14.56 11.47
N LEU A 99 14.58 -13.56 10.60
CA LEU A 99 15.20 -12.25 10.80
C LEU A 99 14.68 -11.56 12.06
N VAL A 100 13.39 -11.75 12.42
CA VAL A 100 12.85 -11.24 13.69
C VAL A 100 13.07 -12.18 14.90
N GLY A 101 13.97 -13.16 14.76
CA GLY A 101 14.49 -13.95 15.88
C GLY A 101 13.78 -15.29 16.13
N LEU A 102 12.98 -15.81 15.21
CA LEU A 102 12.39 -17.14 15.38
C LEU A 102 13.37 -18.25 15.00
N GLU A 103 13.39 -19.29 15.83
CA GLU A 103 14.04 -20.56 15.52
C GLU A 103 13.49 -21.17 14.23
N LEU A 104 14.34 -21.87 13.48
CA LEU A 104 14.04 -22.38 12.13
C LEU A 104 12.70 -23.13 12.06
N ARG A 105 12.44 -24.03 13.02
CA ARG A 105 11.20 -24.80 13.08
C ARG A 105 9.97 -23.93 13.35
N ALA A 106 10.10 -22.94 14.23
CA ALA A 106 9.02 -22.01 14.55
C ALA A 106 8.73 -21.08 13.37
N ALA A 107 9.77 -20.57 12.72
CA ALA A 107 9.67 -19.75 11.51
C ALA A 107 8.96 -20.51 10.38
N ALA A 108 9.38 -21.74 10.09
CA ALA A 108 8.75 -22.58 9.07
C ALA A 108 7.28 -22.86 9.38
N SER A 109 6.95 -23.16 10.65
CA SER A 109 5.57 -23.39 11.07
C SER A 109 4.69 -22.14 10.91
N ARG A 110 5.20 -20.95 11.25
CA ARG A 110 4.45 -19.70 11.07
C ARG A 110 4.29 -19.34 9.60
N ALA A 111 5.33 -19.52 8.78
CA ALA A 111 5.25 -19.33 7.34
C ALA A 111 4.18 -20.22 6.70
N SER A 112 4.13 -21.50 7.06
CA SER A 112 3.08 -22.40 6.58
C SER A 112 1.68 -21.93 6.99
N ALA A 113 1.52 -21.40 8.21
CA ALA A 113 0.25 -20.87 8.67
C ALA A 113 -0.20 -19.62 7.89
N VAL A 114 0.74 -18.73 7.54
CA VAL A 114 0.48 -17.55 6.70
C VAL A 114 0.07 -17.98 5.29
N VAL A 115 0.84 -18.86 4.65
CA VAL A 115 0.53 -19.36 3.31
C VAL A 115 -0.83 -20.06 3.27
N ALA A 116 -1.13 -20.91 4.26
CA ALA A 116 -2.43 -21.60 4.34
C ALA A 116 -3.60 -20.62 4.55
N PHE A 117 -3.40 -19.56 5.34
CA PHE A 117 -4.39 -18.50 5.51
C PHE A 117 -4.66 -17.76 4.20
N GLU A 118 -3.61 -17.32 3.50
CA GLU A 118 -3.69 -16.67 2.19
C GLU A 118 -4.43 -17.54 1.15
N GLN A 119 -4.13 -18.84 1.12
CA GLN A 119 -4.82 -19.80 0.25
C GLN A 119 -6.32 -19.95 0.58
N THR A 120 -6.70 -19.77 1.84
CA THR A 120 -8.10 -19.80 2.27
C THR A 120 -8.80 -18.48 1.95
N LEU A 121 -8.07 -17.36 2.04
CA LEU A 121 -8.59 -16.02 1.78
C LEU A 121 -8.75 -15.72 0.29
N ALA A 122 -7.81 -16.13 -0.55
CA ALA A 122 -7.79 -15.86 -1.99
C ALA A 122 -9.09 -16.22 -2.75
N PRO A 123 -9.70 -17.41 -2.59
CA PRO A 123 -10.95 -17.73 -3.27
C PRO A 123 -12.15 -16.92 -2.76
N LEU A 124 -12.03 -16.17 -1.66
CA LEU A 124 -13.09 -15.28 -1.21
C LEU A 124 -13.16 -13.98 -2.04
N PHE A 125 -12.12 -13.68 -2.83
CA PHE A 125 -12.00 -12.44 -3.60
C PHE A 125 -12.83 -12.40 -4.90
N GLU A 126 -13.27 -13.55 -5.46
CA GLU A 126 -14.13 -13.64 -6.67
C GLU A 126 -15.29 -14.64 -6.45
N GLN A 127 -16.48 -14.63 -7.10
CA GLN A 127 -17.01 -13.99 -8.32
C GLN A 127 -18.30 -13.18 -8.04
N GLU A 128 -18.42 -11.95 -8.56
CA GLU A 128 -19.72 -11.43 -9.04
C GLU A 128 -19.49 -10.42 -10.16
N GLU A 129 -19.97 -10.74 -11.36
CA GLU A 129 -19.88 -9.94 -12.59
C GLU A 129 -20.73 -8.65 -12.55
N GLN A 130 -21.30 -8.32 -11.39
CA GLN A 130 -22.13 -7.13 -11.17
C GLN A 130 -21.97 -6.62 -9.73
N SER A 131 -20.82 -6.02 -9.41
CA SER A 131 -20.75 -5.15 -8.23
C SER A 131 -21.61 -3.91 -8.47
N LYS A 132 -22.88 -3.97 -8.06
CA LYS A 132 -23.72 -2.79 -7.88
C LYS A 132 -23.33 -2.17 -6.54
N ASP A 133 -23.05 -0.87 -6.55
CA ASP A 133 -22.81 -0.05 -5.36
C ASP A 133 -23.87 -0.34 -4.29
N SER A 134 -23.52 -1.19 -3.34
CA SER A 134 -24.36 -1.57 -2.21
C SER A 134 -23.78 -0.89 -0.98
N ALA A 135 -24.57 0.02 -0.39
CA ALA A 135 -24.29 0.58 0.92
C ALA A 135 -24.66 -0.46 1.99
N ALA A 136 -23.80 -1.49 2.15
CA ALA A 136 -23.96 -2.48 3.20
C ALA A 136 -23.42 -1.93 4.55
N PRO A 137 -24.10 -2.18 5.68
CA PRO A 137 -23.60 -1.81 7.00
C PRO A 137 -22.32 -2.61 7.31
N PHE A 138 -21.30 -1.88 7.75
CA PHE A 138 -19.91 -2.34 7.86
C PHE A 138 -19.68 -3.43 8.92
N SER A 139 -18.70 -4.31 8.67
CA SER A 139 -18.00 -5.13 9.66
C SER A 139 -17.32 -4.27 10.74
N ARG A 140 -17.21 -4.79 11.97
CA ARG A 140 -16.64 -4.05 13.13
C ARG A 140 -15.19 -3.62 12.96
N LEU A 141 -14.47 -4.18 11.98
CA LEU A 141 -13.04 -3.96 11.77
C LEU A 141 -12.71 -2.55 11.25
N LEU A 142 -13.55 -1.98 10.38
CA LEU A 142 -13.36 -0.65 9.79
C LEU A 142 -13.99 0.49 10.62
N GLN A 143 -14.96 0.20 11.50
CA GLN A 143 -15.41 1.16 12.52
C GLN A 143 -14.25 1.63 13.42
N ASN A 144 -13.32 0.72 13.73
CA ASN A 144 -12.13 1.04 14.53
C ASN A 144 -11.07 1.86 13.76
N LEU A 145 -11.20 2.00 12.43
CA LEU A 145 -10.24 2.71 11.59
C LEU A 145 -10.60 4.18 11.41
N THR A 146 -11.89 4.50 11.34
CA THR A 146 -12.33 5.88 11.07
C THR A 146 -12.76 6.63 12.33
N ALA A 147 -13.16 5.93 13.40
CA ALA A 147 -13.74 6.52 14.62
C ALA A 147 -14.86 7.56 14.36
N GLN A 148 -15.44 7.57 13.16
CA GLN A 148 -16.42 8.54 12.68
C GLN A 148 -17.55 7.80 11.96
N ASP A 149 -18.79 8.24 12.19
CA ASP A 149 -19.98 7.79 11.47
C ASP A 149 -19.95 8.33 10.03
N VAL A 150 -19.22 7.65 9.15
CA VAL A 150 -19.06 8.02 7.74
C VAL A 150 -19.68 6.96 6.84
N SER A 151 -20.40 7.41 5.80
CA SER A 151 -20.87 6.51 4.74
C SER A 151 -19.69 6.13 3.84
N LEU A 152 -19.38 4.84 3.77
CA LEU A 152 -18.27 4.30 2.99
C LEU A 152 -18.79 3.51 1.78
N VAL A 153 -18.14 3.66 0.62
CA VAL A 153 -18.40 2.82 -0.56
C VAL A 153 -17.51 1.59 -0.49
N ILE A 154 -18.11 0.41 -0.42
CA ILE A 154 -17.40 -0.87 -0.42
C ILE A 154 -17.49 -1.46 -1.82
N LYS A 155 -16.34 -1.61 -2.48
CA LYS A 155 -16.30 -2.17 -3.85
C LYS A 155 -16.60 -3.67 -3.89
N THR A 156 -16.34 -4.38 -2.78
CA THR A 156 -16.43 -5.86 -2.68
C THR A 156 -17.07 -6.31 -1.35
N PRO A 157 -18.36 -5.99 -1.09
CA PRO A 157 -19.00 -6.27 0.20
C PRO A 157 -19.00 -7.77 0.58
N ALA A 158 -19.29 -8.65 -0.37
CA ALA A 158 -19.31 -10.10 -0.13
C ALA A 158 -17.94 -10.67 0.31
N PHE A 159 -16.84 -10.09 -0.17
CA PHE A 159 -15.50 -10.48 0.29
C PHE A 159 -15.33 -10.15 1.78
N PHE A 160 -15.73 -8.94 2.20
CA PHE A 160 -15.57 -8.51 3.58
C PHE A 160 -16.44 -9.34 4.55
N ASP A 161 -17.66 -9.69 4.17
CA ASP A 161 -18.53 -10.56 4.97
C ASP A 161 -17.89 -11.94 5.18
N ARG A 162 -17.42 -12.56 4.09
CA ARG A 162 -16.77 -13.88 4.14
C ARG A 162 -15.45 -13.85 4.90
N ALA A 163 -14.66 -12.80 4.70
CA ALA A 163 -13.41 -12.60 5.42
C ALA A 163 -13.66 -12.40 6.93
N GLU A 164 -14.68 -11.64 7.31
CA GLU A 164 -15.08 -11.48 8.73
C GLU A 164 -15.50 -12.82 9.34
N MET A 165 -16.34 -13.59 8.65
CA MET A 165 -16.72 -14.93 9.09
C MET A 165 -15.49 -15.84 9.26
N LEU A 166 -14.54 -15.78 8.32
CA LEU A 166 -13.31 -16.58 8.38
C LEU A 166 -12.44 -16.22 9.60
N VAL A 167 -12.19 -14.93 9.84
CA VAL A 167 -11.31 -14.52 10.94
C VAL A 167 -11.96 -14.62 12.31
N THR A 168 -13.28 -14.43 12.40
CA THR A 168 -14.01 -14.53 13.68
C THR A 168 -14.35 -15.97 14.05
N GLY A 169 -14.63 -16.83 13.06
CA GLY A 169 -14.99 -18.24 13.27
C GLY A 169 -13.84 -19.14 13.72
N ASP A 170 -14.14 -20.36 14.14
CA ASP A 170 -13.16 -21.26 14.77
C ASP A 170 -12.12 -21.87 13.80
N SER A 171 -12.34 -21.74 12.49
CA SER A 171 -11.47 -22.30 11.45
C SER A 171 -10.07 -21.68 11.42
N VAL A 172 -9.94 -20.39 11.77
CA VAL A 172 -8.65 -19.70 11.85
C VAL A 172 -8.32 -19.42 13.32
N THR A 173 -7.21 -19.97 13.79
CA THR A 173 -6.80 -19.80 15.20
C THR A 173 -6.24 -18.40 15.47
N LEU A 174 -6.28 -17.96 16.74
CA LEU A 174 -5.60 -16.73 17.16
C LEU A 174 -4.09 -16.75 16.81
N ASN A 175 -3.43 -17.91 16.93
CA ASN A 175 -2.02 -18.04 16.61
C ASN A 175 -1.75 -17.86 15.11
N THR A 176 -2.65 -18.35 14.25
CA THR A 176 -2.59 -18.10 12.80
C THR A 176 -2.74 -16.61 12.51
N LEU A 177 -3.73 -15.94 13.10
CA LEU A 177 -3.94 -14.51 12.91
C LEU A 177 -2.76 -13.67 13.42
N LYS A 178 -2.14 -14.05 14.55
CA LYS A 178 -0.91 -13.41 15.03
C LYS A 178 0.22 -13.56 14.02
N ALA A 179 0.41 -14.74 13.45
CA ALA A 179 1.43 -14.97 12.43
C ALA A 179 1.19 -14.10 11.19
N VAL A 180 -0.06 -14.02 10.71
CA VAL A 180 -0.45 -13.16 9.57
C VAL A 180 -0.17 -11.69 9.87
N LEU A 181 -0.61 -11.18 11.02
CA LEU A 181 -0.37 -9.78 11.39
C LEU A 181 1.12 -9.48 11.58
N THR A 182 1.88 -10.40 12.17
CA THR A 182 3.35 -10.27 12.26
C THR A 182 3.98 -10.19 10.89
N TYR A 183 3.63 -11.10 9.97
CA TYR A 183 4.13 -11.09 8.61
C TYR A 183 3.81 -9.76 7.91
N ASN A 184 2.54 -9.34 7.88
CA ASN A 184 2.12 -8.10 7.22
C ASN A 184 2.82 -6.86 7.82
N TYR A 185 3.02 -6.84 9.14
CA TYR A 185 3.76 -5.78 9.80
C TYR A 185 5.22 -5.72 9.35
N VAL A 186 5.95 -6.83 9.43
CA VAL A 186 7.37 -6.86 9.04
C VAL A 186 7.52 -6.56 7.55
N ASP A 187 6.70 -7.18 6.70
CA ASP A 187 6.69 -7.00 5.25
C ASP A 187 6.56 -5.53 4.85
N SER A 188 5.60 -4.81 5.47
CA SER A 188 5.33 -3.38 5.17
C SER A 188 6.52 -2.44 5.36
N TYR A 189 7.55 -2.88 6.09
CA TYR A 189 8.76 -2.11 6.35
C TYR A 189 10.02 -2.69 5.70
N THR A 190 9.98 -3.85 5.03
CA THR A 190 11.17 -4.55 4.53
C THR A 190 12.10 -3.69 3.69
N THR A 191 11.56 -2.77 2.89
CA THR A 191 12.32 -1.83 2.04
C THR A 191 12.95 -0.66 2.81
N PHE A 192 12.62 -0.48 4.08
CA PHE A 192 13.10 0.58 4.96
C PHE A 192 13.90 0.07 6.17
N LEU A 193 13.98 -1.25 6.32
CA LEU A 193 14.80 -1.95 7.32
C LEU A 193 16.20 -2.21 6.76
N GLY A 194 17.06 -2.87 7.53
CA GLY A 194 18.43 -3.20 7.11
C GLY A 194 18.52 -4.18 5.95
N GLU A 195 19.75 -4.32 5.43
CA GLU A 195 20.06 -5.05 4.21
C GLU A 195 19.47 -6.47 4.15
N PRO A 196 19.49 -7.30 5.22
CA PRO A 196 18.89 -8.64 5.17
C PRO A 196 17.39 -8.64 4.84
N PHE A 197 16.62 -7.69 5.37
CA PHE A 197 15.19 -7.57 5.08
C PHE A 197 14.96 -7.10 3.64
N GLN A 198 15.73 -6.12 3.18
CA GLN A 198 15.64 -5.59 1.82
C GLN A 198 15.98 -6.66 0.78
N GLN A 199 17.06 -7.42 1.00
CA GLN A 199 17.48 -8.51 0.12
C GLN A 199 16.45 -9.64 0.09
N THR A 200 15.89 -10.00 1.25
CA THR A 200 14.83 -11.02 1.37
C THR A 200 13.59 -10.62 0.57
N SER A 201 13.14 -9.37 0.71
CA SER A 201 12.03 -8.80 -0.05
C SER A 201 12.31 -8.74 -1.56
N PHE A 202 13.49 -8.24 -1.95
CA PHE A 202 13.88 -8.18 -3.36
C PHE A 202 13.99 -9.57 -4.01
N SER A 203 14.51 -10.56 -3.28
CA SER A 203 14.61 -11.94 -3.77
C SER A 203 13.24 -12.54 -4.11
N PHE A 204 12.18 -12.15 -3.40
CA PHE A 204 10.83 -12.62 -3.71
C PHE A 204 10.13 -11.72 -4.72
N PHE A 205 9.92 -10.43 -4.41
CA PHE A 205 9.14 -9.52 -5.26
C PHE A 205 9.86 -9.11 -6.54
N GLY A 206 11.16 -8.82 -6.46
CA GLY A 206 11.96 -8.41 -7.60
C GLY A 206 12.27 -9.58 -8.52
N ARG A 207 12.85 -10.65 -7.98
CA ARG A 207 13.30 -11.80 -8.78
C ARG A 207 12.19 -12.79 -9.08
N SER A 208 11.61 -13.41 -8.04
CA SER A 208 10.66 -14.52 -8.24
C SER A 208 9.35 -14.08 -8.89
N LEU A 209 8.82 -12.91 -8.52
CA LEU A 209 7.55 -12.42 -9.07
C LEU A 209 7.73 -11.55 -10.32
N SER A 210 8.74 -10.68 -10.36
CA SER A 210 8.87 -9.68 -11.44
C SER A 210 9.96 -10.00 -12.46
N GLY A 211 10.82 -11.00 -12.22
CA GLY A 211 11.94 -11.33 -13.11
C GLY A 211 12.98 -10.21 -13.26
N ILE A 212 13.01 -9.27 -12.31
CA ILE A 212 13.89 -8.09 -12.33
C ILE A 212 15.25 -8.48 -11.73
N GLU A 213 16.31 -8.29 -12.51
CA GLU A 213 17.68 -8.27 -11.99
C GLU A 213 17.96 -6.92 -11.32
N PRO A 214 18.77 -6.86 -10.25
CA PRO A 214 18.95 -5.64 -9.48
C PRO A 214 19.64 -4.57 -10.33
N ASP A 215 18.87 -3.59 -10.77
CA ASP A 215 19.36 -2.37 -11.41
C ASP A 215 19.14 -1.20 -10.44
N LYS A 216 20.23 -0.49 -10.09
CA LYS A 216 20.18 0.64 -9.17
C LYS A 216 19.82 1.92 -9.92
N TYR A 217 18.75 2.57 -9.44
CA TYR A 217 18.45 4.01 -9.57
C TYR A 217 18.08 4.57 -10.96
N PHE A 218 16.85 5.10 -11.05
CA PHE A 218 16.48 6.27 -11.86
C PHE A 218 15.60 7.19 -10.98
N ALA A 219 15.62 8.53 -11.03
CA ALA A 219 15.86 9.41 -12.18
C ALA A 219 16.41 10.80 -11.77
N ARG A 220 17.03 11.50 -12.74
CA ARG A 220 17.36 12.93 -12.68
C ARG A 220 16.15 13.79 -13.07
N VAL A 221 16.05 14.94 -12.41
CA VAL A 221 15.21 16.09 -12.75
C VAL A 221 15.59 16.65 -14.12
N ARG A 222 14.63 16.67 -15.07
CA ARG A 222 14.53 17.76 -16.07
C ARG A 222 13.17 17.81 -16.79
N PHE A 223 12.20 18.44 -16.14
CA PHE A 223 11.05 19.07 -16.82
C PHE A 223 11.27 20.58 -16.73
N ASP A 224 11.42 21.27 -17.86
CA ASP A 224 11.55 22.73 -17.91
C ASP A 224 10.25 23.38 -18.39
N ASN A 225 10.11 24.68 -18.17
CA ASN A 225 8.89 25.43 -18.52
C ASN A 225 8.55 25.37 -20.02
N THR A 226 9.55 25.22 -20.88
CA THR A 226 9.36 25.12 -22.33
C THR A 226 8.66 23.82 -22.70
N LYS A 227 9.03 22.70 -22.08
CA LYS A 227 8.34 21.41 -22.27
C LYS A 227 6.91 21.42 -21.71
N ALA A 228 6.69 22.09 -20.58
CA ALA A 228 5.35 22.26 -20.03
C ALA A 228 4.43 23.05 -20.99
N GLN A 229 4.92 24.14 -21.56
CA GLN A 229 4.15 24.94 -22.52
C GLN A 229 3.85 24.16 -23.81
N LEU A 230 4.83 23.42 -24.34
CA LEU A 230 4.63 22.61 -25.54
C LEU A 230 3.59 21.51 -25.32
N ALA A 231 3.64 20.82 -24.17
CA ALA A 231 2.66 19.82 -23.79
C ALA A 231 1.26 20.41 -23.61
N SER A 232 1.14 21.59 -22.98
CA SER A 232 -0.15 22.30 -22.87
C SER A 232 -0.74 22.67 -24.23
N GLN A 233 0.09 23.12 -25.18
CA GLN A 233 -0.36 23.43 -26.54
C GLN A 233 -0.84 22.19 -27.29
N LEU A 234 -0.12 21.06 -27.15
CA LEU A 234 -0.54 19.79 -27.76
C LEU A 234 -1.88 19.31 -27.19
N VAL A 235 -2.06 19.36 -25.87
CA VAL A 235 -3.35 18.99 -25.25
C VAL A 235 -4.48 19.87 -25.76
N ALA A 236 -4.26 21.19 -25.88
CA ALA A 236 -5.26 22.10 -26.43
C ALA A 236 -5.63 21.76 -27.89
N GLN A 237 -4.65 21.38 -28.71
CA GLN A 237 -4.89 20.95 -30.09
C GLN A 237 -5.69 19.64 -30.14
N LEU A 238 -5.36 18.67 -29.28
CA LEU A 238 -6.10 17.41 -29.18
C LEU A 238 -7.54 17.63 -28.73
N GLN A 239 -7.77 18.46 -27.70
CA GLN A 239 -9.12 18.82 -27.26
C GLN A 239 -9.91 19.53 -28.37
N SER A 240 -9.27 20.40 -29.14
CA SER A 240 -9.91 21.05 -30.30
C SER A 240 -10.31 20.02 -31.37
N SER A 241 -9.42 19.07 -31.69
CA SER A 241 -9.72 18.01 -32.66
C SER A 241 -10.82 17.08 -32.16
N MET A 242 -10.82 16.70 -30.87
CA MET A 242 -11.89 15.90 -30.25
C MET A 242 -13.23 16.62 -30.31
N ARG A 243 -13.26 17.94 -30.06
CA ARG A 243 -14.49 18.75 -30.18
C ARG A 243 -15.05 18.69 -31.60
N LYS A 244 -14.22 18.92 -32.61
CA LYS A 244 -14.64 18.84 -34.02
C LYS A 244 -15.21 17.47 -34.38
N ASN A 245 -14.58 16.40 -33.90
CA ASN A 245 -15.09 15.05 -34.15
C ASN A 245 -16.43 14.82 -33.45
N LEU A 246 -16.56 15.21 -32.17
CA LEU A 246 -17.81 15.09 -31.41
C LEU A 246 -18.95 15.90 -32.05
N GLU A 247 -18.67 17.02 -32.71
CA GLU A 247 -19.66 17.81 -33.45
C GLU A 247 -20.17 17.10 -34.72
N GLN A 248 -19.40 16.16 -35.29
CA GLN A 248 -19.66 15.60 -36.62
C GLN A 248 -20.03 14.12 -36.65
N VAL A 249 -19.69 13.35 -35.61
CA VAL A 249 -20.00 11.90 -35.58
C VAL A 249 -21.51 11.65 -35.70
N ASP A 250 -21.92 10.71 -36.54
CA ASP A 250 -23.31 10.40 -36.87
C ASP A 250 -23.98 9.44 -35.87
N TRP A 251 -23.18 8.63 -35.17
CA TRP A 251 -23.67 7.63 -34.21
C TRP A 251 -24.09 8.21 -32.85
N LEU A 252 -23.83 9.49 -32.56
CA LEU A 252 -24.27 10.16 -31.33
C LEU A 252 -25.57 10.96 -31.56
N ASP A 253 -26.57 10.71 -30.74
CA ASP A 253 -27.76 11.56 -30.68
C ASP A 253 -27.45 12.97 -30.14
N GLY A 254 -28.39 13.90 -30.33
CA GLY A 254 -28.25 15.30 -29.91
C GLY A 254 -27.92 15.47 -28.42
N PRO A 255 -28.69 14.87 -27.49
CA PRO A 255 -28.44 14.97 -26.06
C PRO A 255 -27.08 14.42 -25.62
N THR A 256 -26.69 13.24 -26.11
CA THR A 256 -25.39 12.61 -25.76
C THR A 256 -24.23 13.43 -26.31
N ARG A 257 -24.36 13.99 -27.51
CA ARG A 257 -23.37 14.91 -28.10
C ARG A 257 -23.17 16.14 -27.22
N GLN A 258 -24.25 16.77 -26.77
CA GLN A 258 -24.17 17.95 -25.91
C GLN A 258 -23.48 17.63 -24.58
N ALA A 259 -23.84 16.51 -23.93
CA ALA A 259 -23.19 16.06 -22.70
C ALA A 259 -21.69 15.75 -22.90
N ALA A 260 -21.31 15.16 -24.03
CA ALA A 260 -19.91 14.88 -24.37
C ALA A 260 -19.10 16.17 -24.57
N LEU A 261 -19.69 17.17 -25.26
CA LEU A 261 -19.07 18.48 -25.45
C LEU A 261 -18.91 19.26 -24.14
N GLU A 262 -19.92 19.19 -23.26
CA GLU A 262 -19.87 19.78 -21.92
C GLU A 262 -18.77 19.12 -21.07
N LYS A 263 -18.69 17.78 -21.08
CA LYS A 263 -17.63 17.04 -20.38
C LYS A 263 -16.25 17.44 -20.88
N LEU A 264 -16.06 17.54 -22.20
CA LEU A 264 -14.80 17.99 -22.80
C LEU A 264 -14.45 19.43 -22.40
N GLY A 265 -15.45 20.32 -22.34
CA GLY A 265 -15.29 21.70 -21.88
C GLY A 265 -14.89 21.83 -20.41
N ASN A 266 -15.31 20.88 -19.58
CA ASN A 266 -15.03 20.84 -18.14
C ASN A 266 -13.75 20.06 -17.78
N MET A 267 -12.98 19.55 -18.76
CA MET A 267 -11.72 18.85 -18.50
C MET A 267 -10.63 19.82 -18.03
N THR A 268 -10.18 19.65 -16.79
CA THR A 268 -9.00 20.36 -16.26
C THR A 268 -7.72 19.70 -16.78
N THR A 269 -6.84 20.50 -17.40
CA THR A 269 -5.52 20.04 -17.84
C THR A 269 -4.46 20.37 -16.79
N LEU A 270 -3.75 19.36 -16.30
CA LEU A 270 -2.60 19.51 -15.40
C LEU A 270 -1.33 19.08 -16.14
N VAL A 271 -0.34 19.97 -16.30
CA VAL A 271 0.89 19.72 -17.08
C VAL A 271 2.12 19.96 -16.23
N GLY A 272 3.02 18.97 -16.17
CA GLY A 272 4.30 19.09 -15.49
C GLY A 272 4.19 18.91 -13.98
N TYR A 273 4.15 20.01 -13.23
CA TYR A 273 4.24 20.01 -11.77
C TYR A 273 3.05 20.71 -11.11
N SER A 274 2.76 20.32 -9.87
CA SER A 274 1.74 20.96 -9.03
C SER A 274 2.19 22.37 -8.61
N HIS A 275 1.28 23.34 -8.67
CA HIS A 275 1.50 24.66 -8.06
C HIS A 275 1.05 24.70 -6.59
N SER A 276 0.69 23.54 -6.02
CA SER A 276 0.30 23.44 -4.62
C SER A 276 1.48 23.82 -3.73
N THR A 277 1.23 24.74 -2.79
CA THR A 277 2.18 25.11 -1.73
C THR A 277 2.04 24.21 -0.51
N GLU A 278 1.62 22.96 -0.72
CA GLU A 278 1.28 22.04 0.36
C GLU A 278 2.49 21.82 1.26
N GLN A 279 2.30 22.17 2.53
CA GLN A 279 3.29 21.98 3.56
C GLN A 279 2.98 20.67 4.26
N TYR A 280 4.01 19.87 4.50
CA TYR A 280 3.91 18.67 5.31
C TYR A 280 4.30 19.05 6.75
N PRO A 281 3.34 19.24 7.68
CA PRO A 281 3.61 19.60 9.07
C PRO A 281 4.10 18.37 9.87
N ILE A 282 5.12 17.69 9.35
CA ILE A 282 5.77 16.56 9.99
C ILE A 282 7.20 16.96 10.32
N VAL A 283 7.78 16.29 11.32
CA VAL A 283 9.20 16.41 11.64
C VAL A 283 9.84 15.08 11.31
N LEU A 284 10.88 15.12 10.49
CA LEU A 284 11.72 13.96 10.19
C LEU A 284 13.07 14.15 10.88
N HIS A 285 13.76 13.04 11.08
CA HIS A 285 15.00 13.01 11.84
C HIS A 285 16.07 12.33 10.99
N GLY A 286 17.10 13.08 10.56
CA GLY A 286 18.18 12.54 9.73
C GLY A 286 19.04 11.49 10.44
N ASP A 287 19.07 11.51 11.77
CA ASP A 287 19.76 10.55 12.63
C ASP A 287 18.90 9.32 13.01
N ALA A 288 17.60 9.34 12.71
CA ALA A 288 16.73 8.19 12.90
C ALA A 288 16.87 7.17 11.74
N SER A 289 16.41 5.94 11.97
CA SER A 289 16.33 4.96 10.88
C SER A 289 15.27 5.37 9.85
N LEU A 290 15.47 4.97 8.60
CA LEU A 290 14.50 5.22 7.53
C LEU A 290 13.11 4.69 7.89
N ALA A 291 13.01 3.52 8.52
CA ALA A 291 11.75 2.96 8.99
C ALA A 291 10.99 3.89 9.98
N VAL A 292 11.69 4.62 10.86
CA VAL A 292 11.07 5.60 11.76
C VAL A 292 10.46 6.76 10.97
N ASN A 293 11.21 7.34 10.04
CA ASN A 293 10.73 8.45 9.21
C ASN A 293 9.57 7.99 8.31
N MET A 294 9.63 6.78 7.75
CA MET A 294 8.54 6.22 6.95
C MET A 294 7.27 5.99 7.75
N ARG A 295 7.38 5.54 9.01
CA ARG A 295 6.21 5.42 9.91
C ARG A 295 5.54 6.77 10.17
N ILE A 296 6.33 7.84 10.35
CA ILE A 296 5.81 9.22 10.49
C ILE A 296 5.04 9.63 9.23
N ILE A 297 5.64 9.39 8.05
CA ILE A 297 5.03 9.72 6.76
C ILE A 297 3.72 8.95 6.56
N PHE A 298 3.70 7.64 6.81
CA PHE A 298 2.49 6.81 6.68
C PHE A 298 1.38 7.29 7.61
N THR A 299 1.71 7.55 8.87
CA THR A 299 0.75 8.06 9.86
C THR A 299 0.18 9.41 9.44
N TYR A 300 1.02 10.32 8.96
CA TYR A 300 0.56 11.61 8.44
C TYR A 300 -0.36 11.44 7.23
N LYS A 301 0.01 10.63 6.24
CA LYS A 301 -0.82 10.38 5.04
C LYS A 301 -2.18 9.80 5.39
N PHE A 302 -2.22 8.86 6.35
CA PHE A 302 -3.46 8.30 6.85
C PHE A 302 -4.32 9.38 7.52
N ASN A 303 -3.78 10.10 8.50
CA ASN A 303 -4.50 11.14 9.23
C ASN A 303 -4.98 12.27 8.31
N TYR A 304 -4.16 12.67 7.34
CA TYR A 304 -4.51 13.66 6.33
C TYR A 304 -5.68 13.18 5.46
N SER A 305 -5.66 11.93 5.00
CA SER A 305 -6.75 11.35 4.21
C SER A 305 -8.04 11.27 5.04
N MET A 306 -7.94 10.89 6.31
CA MET A 306 -9.06 10.83 7.24
C MET A 306 -9.67 12.20 7.52
N ALA A 307 -8.85 13.23 7.72
CA ALA A 307 -9.30 14.61 7.97
C ALA A 307 -10.03 15.23 6.77
N ARG A 308 -9.86 14.68 5.56
CA ARG A 308 -10.54 15.14 4.36
C ARG A 308 -11.93 14.54 4.17
N ILE A 309 -12.29 13.50 4.92
CA ILE A 309 -13.64 12.91 4.84
C ILE A 309 -14.67 13.97 5.27
N GLY A 310 -15.72 14.16 4.46
CA GLY A 310 -16.73 15.19 4.69
C GLY A 310 -16.32 16.62 4.28
N THR A 311 -15.09 16.83 3.78
CA THR A 311 -14.63 18.13 3.28
C THR A 311 -14.79 18.25 1.75
N THR A 312 -14.74 19.47 1.22
CA THR A 312 -14.79 19.70 -0.22
C THR A 312 -13.50 19.24 -0.90
N VAL A 313 -13.63 18.57 -2.06
CA VAL A 313 -12.47 18.08 -2.82
C VAL A 313 -11.72 19.26 -3.42
N ASN A 314 -10.45 19.42 -3.04
CA ASN A 314 -9.52 20.30 -3.74
C ASN A 314 -9.16 19.70 -5.11
N ARG A 315 -9.44 20.44 -6.19
CA ARG A 315 -9.22 20.01 -7.60
C ARG A 315 -8.00 20.67 -8.26
N THR A 316 -7.24 21.48 -7.53
CA THR A 316 -6.09 22.23 -8.07
C THR A 316 -4.74 21.57 -7.78
N SER A 317 -4.71 20.51 -6.97
CA SER A 317 -3.53 19.73 -6.62
C SER A 317 -3.50 18.42 -7.41
N SER A 318 -2.37 18.05 -8.01
CA SER A 318 -2.17 16.69 -8.54
C SER A 318 -2.05 15.70 -7.38
N VAL A 319 -2.79 14.58 -7.45
CA VAL A 319 -2.75 13.46 -6.48
C VAL A 319 -1.40 12.75 -6.52
#